data_AF-A0A640W3E2-F1
#
_entry.id   AF-A0A640W3E2-F1
#
_cell.length_a   1.000
_cell.length_b   1.000
_cell.length_c   1.000
_cell.angle_alpha   90.00
_cell.angle_beta   90.00
_cell.angle_gamma   90.00
#
_symmetry.space_group_name_H-M   'P 1'
#
loop_
_entity.id
_entity.type
_entity.pdbx_description
1 polymer ?
#
loop_
_entity_poly.entity_id
_entity_poly.type
_entity_poly.pdbx_seq_one_letter_code
_entity_poly.pdbx_strand_id
1 'polypeptide(L)'
;MVVQDEKDIEKILENKYKEGLKIIKMSKTSKELLEELKEECPHVPEKELVSLFKSVAAGTKMVDSAIIAAAHNMEYNATHKKKKKKTWLDDFMTETSLKMMKPREIMRNKQLYHELIDLISHLEEKYDSQDKPPDVAIFRRRITTFLKEKVKK
;
A
#
# COMPACT_ATOMS: atom_id res chain seq x y z
N MET A 1 -13.97 0.66 -20.58
CA MET A 1 -14.20 -0.54 -19.76
C MET A 1 -14.06 -0.29 -18.25
N VAL A 2 -13.19 0.62 -17.79
CA VAL A 2 -12.95 0.90 -16.34
C VAL A 2 -14.19 1.35 -15.54
N VAL A 3 -15.11 2.11 -16.15
CA VAL A 3 -16.28 2.69 -15.45
C VAL A 3 -17.36 1.65 -15.12
N GLN A 4 -17.40 0.52 -15.85
CA GLN A 4 -18.37 -0.54 -15.60
C GLN A 4 -17.96 -1.34 -14.34
N ASP A 5 -16.68 -1.65 -14.23
CA ASP A 5 -16.10 -2.44 -13.13
C ASP A 5 -16.21 -1.71 -11.77
N GLU A 6 -16.05 -0.38 -11.74
CA GLU A 6 -16.18 0.41 -10.50
C GLU A 6 -17.61 0.39 -9.93
N LYS A 7 -18.62 0.51 -10.80
CA LYS A 7 -20.04 0.46 -10.39
C LYS A 7 -20.44 -0.92 -9.87
N ASP A 8 -19.86 -1.97 -10.44
CA ASP A 8 -20.10 -3.34 -10.00
C ASP A 8 -19.45 -3.62 -8.64
N ILE A 9 -18.24 -3.10 -8.39
CA ILE A 9 -17.57 -3.19 -7.09
C ILE A 9 -18.36 -2.48 -6.00
N GLU A 10 -18.83 -1.25 -6.25
CA GLU A 10 -19.59 -0.48 -5.27
C GLU A 10 -20.89 -1.21 -4.88
N LYS A 11 -21.58 -1.77 -5.87
CA LYS A 11 -22.79 -2.59 -5.67
C LYS A 11 -22.51 -3.85 -4.84
N ILE A 12 -21.38 -4.51 -5.07
CA ILE A 12 -20.95 -5.67 -4.28
C ILE A 12 -20.71 -5.27 -2.83
N LEU A 13 -19.97 -4.19 -2.58
CA LEU A 13 -19.67 -3.69 -1.23
C LEU A 13 -20.93 -3.27 -0.49
N GLU A 14 -21.85 -2.58 -1.17
CA GLU A 14 -23.13 -2.19 -0.58
C GLU A 14 -23.98 -3.42 -0.23
N ASN A 15 -23.98 -4.45 -1.09
CA ASN A 15 -24.66 -5.70 -0.79
C ASN A 15 -24.01 -6.43 0.41
N LYS A 16 -22.68 -6.36 0.56
CA LYS A 16 -21.99 -6.91 1.73
C LYS A 16 -22.48 -6.30 3.03
N TYR A 17 -22.56 -4.98 3.05
CA TYR A 17 -23.06 -4.23 4.19
C TYR A 17 -24.54 -4.55 4.50
N LYS A 18 -25.41 -4.56 3.49
CA LYS A 18 -26.86 -4.82 3.66
C LYS A 18 -27.13 -6.20 4.25
N GLU A 19 -26.44 -7.24 3.81
CA GLU A 19 -26.61 -8.58 4.36
C GLU A 19 -25.99 -8.72 5.75
N GLY A 20 -24.83 -8.10 5.99
CA GLY A 20 -24.25 -8.03 7.34
C GLY A 20 -25.23 -7.44 8.36
N LEU A 21 -25.89 -6.33 8.01
CA LEU A 21 -26.95 -5.75 8.85
C LEU A 21 -28.11 -6.70 9.11
N LYS A 22 -28.52 -7.51 8.12
CA LYS A 22 -29.59 -8.49 8.31
C LYS A 22 -29.18 -9.55 9.33
N ILE A 23 -27.98 -10.09 9.20
CA ILE A 23 -27.43 -11.11 10.12
C ILE A 23 -27.38 -10.56 11.55
N ILE A 24 -26.85 -9.36 11.73
CA ILE A 24 -26.76 -8.70 13.03
C ILE A 24 -28.15 -8.47 13.63
N LYS A 25 -29.15 -8.07 12.83
CA LYS A 25 -30.52 -7.89 13.33
C LYS A 25 -31.16 -9.19 13.82
N MET A 26 -30.83 -10.31 13.19
CA MET A 26 -31.43 -11.62 13.44
C MET A 26 -30.88 -12.32 14.69
N SER A 27 -29.67 -12.00 15.15
CA SER A 27 -29.06 -12.66 16.31
C SER A 27 -28.68 -11.67 17.42
N LYS A 28 -28.97 -12.02 18.68
CA LYS A 28 -28.51 -11.25 19.85
C LYS A 28 -26.99 -11.31 19.98
N THR A 29 -26.39 -12.48 19.76
CA THR A 29 -24.93 -12.67 19.88
C THR A 29 -24.18 -11.82 18.85
N SER A 30 -24.71 -11.67 17.64
CA SER A 30 -24.10 -10.83 16.61
C SER A 30 -24.19 -9.34 16.93
N LYS A 31 -25.20 -8.90 17.68
CA LYS A 31 -25.29 -7.52 18.17
C LYS A 31 -24.27 -7.27 19.28
N GLU A 32 -24.19 -8.18 20.24
CA GLU A 32 -23.20 -8.13 21.33
C GLU A 32 -21.78 -8.09 20.76
N LEU A 33 -21.47 -8.99 19.82
CA LEU A 33 -20.18 -9.02 19.14
C LEU A 33 -19.87 -7.71 18.38
N LEU A 34 -20.87 -7.10 17.72
CA LEU A 34 -20.64 -5.82 17.03
C LEU A 34 -20.27 -4.71 18.02
N GLU A 35 -20.93 -4.65 19.16
CA GLU A 35 -20.66 -3.63 20.18
C GLU A 35 -19.28 -3.85 20.83
N GLU A 36 -18.91 -5.10 21.14
CA GLU A 36 -17.55 -5.45 21.59
C GLU A 36 -16.48 -5.01 20.57
N LEU A 37 -16.70 -5.29 19.28
CA LEU A 37 -15.75 -4.91 18.23
C LEU A 37 -15.66 -3.39 18.03
N LYS A 38 -16.72 -2.62 18.29
CA LYS A 38 -16.65 -1.15 18.27
C LYS A 38 -15.79 -0.61 19.39
N GLU A 39 -15.84 -1.23 20.57
CA GLU A 39 -15.00 -0.86 21.70
C GLU A 39 -13.54 -1.26 21.50
N GLU A 40 -13.28 -2.47 21.00
CA GLU A 40 -11.92 -2.99 20.80
C GLU A 40 -11.21 -2.42 19.56
N CYS A 41 -11.97 -2.08 18.50
CA CYS A 41 -11.44 -1.62 17.21
C CYS A 41 -11.94 -0.21 16.84
N PRO A 42 -11.61 0.83 17.62
CA PRO A 42 -12.18 2.17 17.46
C PRO A 42 -11.72 2.90 16.17
N HIS A 43 -10.62 2.46 15.55
CA HIS A 43 -10.11 3.08 14.33
C HIS A 43 -10.69 2.44 13.06
N VAL A 44 -11.47 1.36 13.19
CA VAL A 44 -12.11 0.67 12.06
C VAL A 44 -13.50 1.28 11.82
N PRO A 45 -13.85 1.68 10.57
CA PRO A 45 -15.18 2.20 10.27
C PRO A 45 -16.27 1.15 10.53
N GLU A 46 -17.36 1.55 11.18
CA GLU A 46 -18.48 0.65 11.51
C GLU A 46 -19.03 -0.08 10.27
N LYS A 47 -19.09 0.61 9.13
CA LYS A 47 -19.55 0.01 7.86
C LYS A 47 -18.72 -1.22 7.46
N GLU A 48 -17.42 -1.19 7.74
CA GLU A 48 -16.52 -2.30 7.44
C GLU A 48 -16.71 -3.44 8.45
N LEU A 49 -16.83 -3.14 9.75
CA LEU A 49 -17.13 -4.12 10.80
C LEU A 49 -18.44 -4.88 10.49
N VAL A 50 -19.51 -4.16 10.14
CA VAL A 50 -20.80 -4.75 9.77
C VAL A 50 -20.68 -5.66 8.54
N SER A 51 -19.83 -5.28 7.57
CA SER A 51 -19.64 -6.05 6.35
C SER A 51 -18.92 -7.40 6.59
N LEU A 52 -18.22 -7.56 7.71
CA LEU A 52 -17.57 -8.83 8.08
C LEU A 52 -18.62 -9.92 8.34
N PHE A 53 -19.78 -9.57 8.90
CA PHE A 53 -20.82 -10.54 9.26
C PHE A 53 -21.39 -11.30 8.05
N LYS A 54 -21.45 -10.70 6.85
CA LYS A 54 -21.82 -11.44 5.63
C LYS A 54 -20.72 -12.41 5.21
N SER A 55 -19.47 -11.98 5.30
CA SER A 55 -18.32 -12.68 4.68
C SER A 55 -18.05 -14.05 5.31
N VAL A 56 -18.64 -14.33 6.46
CA VAL A 56 -18.40 -15.56 7.24
C VAL A 56 -19.61 -16.51 7.23
N ALA A 57 -20.66 -16.18 6.47
CA ALA A 57 -21.84 -17.02 6.32
C ALA A 57 -21.65 -18.10 5.23
N ALA A 58 -20.98 -19.21 5.59
CA ALA A 58 -21.10 -20.50 4.89
C ALA A 58 -20.61 -21.68 5.77
N GLY A 59 -21.40 -22.08 6.77
CA GLY A 59 -21.30 -23.43 7.36
C GLY A 59 -20.13 -23.72 8.31
N THR A 60 -19.34 -22.73 8.73
CA THR A 60 -18.18 -22.94 9.61
C THR A 60 -18.53 -22.70 11.09
N LYS A 61 -18.15 -23.64 11.98
CA LYS A 61 -18.37 -23.53 13.44
C LYS A 61 -17.58 -22.39 14.12
N MET A 62 -16.76 -21.64 13.37
CA MET A 62 -15.80 -20.65 13.87
C MET A 62 -16.06 -19.25 13.30
N VAL A 63 -17.34 -18.91 13.06
CA VAL A 63 -17.73 -17.66 12.42
C VAL A 63 -17.26 -16.44 13.21
N ASP A 64 -17.54 -16.43 14.51
CA ASP A 64 -17.24 -15.28 15.38
C ASP A 64 -15.73 -15.05 15.51
N SER A 65 -14.93 -16.11 15.64
CA SER A 65 -13.47 -16.00 15.70
C SER A 65 -12.86 -15.40 14.43
N ALA A 66 -13.42 -15.71 13.26
CA ALA A 66 -12.96 -15.13 12.00
C ALA A 66 -13.32 -13.64 11.89
N ILE A 67 -14.50 -13.24 12.38
CA ILE A 67 -14.91 -11.83 12.45
C ILE A 67 -13.97 -11.06 13.38
N ILE A 68 -13.72 -11.59 14.58
CA ILE A 68 -12.82 -10.97 15.58
C ILE A 68 -11.41 -10.81 15.00
N ALA A 69 -10.86 -11.89 14.45
CA ALA A 69 -9.52 -11.85 13.85
C ALA A 69 -9.42 -10.85 12.69
N ALA A 70 -10.46 -10.75 11.85
CA ALA A 70 -10.50 -9.78 10.76
C ALA A 70 -10.55 -8.34 11.28
N ALA A 71 -11.41 -8.05 12.26
CA ALA A 71 -11.53 -6.73 12.87
C ALA A 71 -10.23 -6.28 13.55
N HIS A 72 -9.61 -7.16 14.35
CA HIS A 72 -8.33 -6.88 15.01
C HIS A 72 -7.20 -6.66 14.01
N ASN A 73 -7.20 -7.38 12.89
CA ASN A 73 -6.24 -7.13 11.81
C ASN A 73 -6.47 -5.76 11.15
N MET A 74 -7.72 -5.33 10.98
CA MET A 74 -8.03 -4.01 10.43
C MET A 74 -7.59 -2.90 11.39
N GLU A 75 -7.86 -3.06 12.69
CA GLU A 75 -7.42 -2.16 13.76
C GLU A 75 -5.88 -2.08 13.82
N TYR A 76 -5.21 -3.23 13.78
CA TYR A 76 -3.75 -3.29 13.71
C TYR A 76 -3.21 -2.55 12.50
N ASN A 77 -3.81 -2.72 11.31
CA ASN A 77 -3.36 -2.02 10.11
C ASN A 77 -3.65 -0.51 10.15
N ALA A 78 -4.73 -0.09 10.80
CA ALA A 78 -5.07 1.32 10.99
C ALA A 78 -4.07 2.03 11.91
N THR A 79 -3.70 1.37 13.01
CA THR A 79 -2.75 1.88 14.01
C THR A 79 -1.29 1.72 13.57
N HIS A 80 -0.95 0.63 12.87
CA HIS A 80 0.39 0.31 12.40
C HIS A 80 0.51 0.50 10.89
N LYS A 81 0.50 1.76 10.45
CA LYS A 81 0.73 2.11 9.05
C LYS A 81 2.02 1.46 8.57
N LYS A 82 1.93 0.60 7.55
CA LYS A 82 3.09 -0.05 6.93
C LYS A 82 4.12 1.03 6.57
N LYS A 83 5.34 0.91 7.11
CA LYS A 83 6.46 1.74 6.69
C LYS A 83 6.57 1.61 5.17
N LYS A 84 6.58 2.74 4.45
CA LYS A 84 6.75 2.73 2.99
C LYS A 84 8.06 1.99 2.70
N LYS A 85 7.98 0.83 2.03
CA LYS A 85 9.17 0.08 1.63
C LYS A 85 10.03 0.99 0.75
N LYS A 86 11.17 1.43 1.28
CA LYS A 86 12.21 2.13 0.52
C LYS A 86 12.86 1.12 -0.42
N THR A 87 13.15 1.57 -1.62
CA THR A 87 14.05 0.92 -2.57
C THR A 87 15.46 1.45 -2.34
N TRP A 88 16.47 0.74 -2.83
CA TRP A 88 17.86 1.19 -2.74
C TRP A 88 18.09 2.54 -3.46
N LEU A 89 17.31 2.83 -4.49
CA LEU A 89 17.40 4.07 -5.25
C LEU A 89 16.87 5.28 -4.46
N ASP A 90 15.99 5.08 -3.47
CA ASP A 90 15.42 6.18 -2.68
C ASP A 90 16.49 7.05 -2.00
N ASP A 91 17.62 6.46 -1.59
CA ASP A 91 18.71 7.20 -0.91
C ASP A 91 19.47 8.14 -1.86
N PHE A 92 19.37 7.90 -3.17
CA PHE A 92 19.97 8.72 -4.22
C PHE A 92 18.99 9.72 -4.86
N MET A 93 17.73 9.73 -4.42
CA MET A 93 16.74 10.69 -4.93
C MET A 93 16.76 12.00 -4.13
N THR A 94 16.80 13.12 -4.84
CA THR A 94 16.49 14.44 -4.29
C THR A 94 14.99 14.72 -4.34
N GLU A 95 14.51 15.70 -3.56
CA GLU A 95 13.11 16.15 -3.65
C GLU A 95 12.71 16.54 -5.08
N THR A 96 13.65 17.10 -5.86
CA THR A 96 13.38 17.48 -7.25
C THR A 96 13.20 16.25 -8.12
N SER A 97 14.05 15.23 -7.99
CA SER A 97 13.91 13.98 -8.73
C SER A 97 12.63 13.21 -8.36
N LEU A 98 12.25 13.19 -7.08
CA LEU A 98 11.01 12.56 -6.60
C LEU A 98 9.75 13.20 -7.17
N LYS A 99 9.79 14.52 -7.45
CA LYS A 99 8.69 15.24 -8.12
C LYS A 99 8.57 14.87 -9.60
N MET A 100 9.64 14.38 -10.23
CA MET A 100 9.62 13.96 -11.64
C MET A 100 9.17 12.53 -11.79
N MET A 101 9.78 11.61 -11.04
CA MET A 101 9.47 10.19 -11.11
C MET A 101 9.89 9.50 -9.81
N LYS A 102 9.05 8.60 -9.29
CA LYS A 102 9.37 7.82 -8.10
C LYS A 102 10.32 6.67 -8.45
N PRO A 103 11.20 6.22 -7.54
CA PRO A 103 12.10 5.10 -7.76
C PRO A 103 11.43 3.85 -8.34
N ARG A 104 10.25 3.49 -7.82
CA ARG A 104 9.49 2.33 -8.30
C ARG A 104 9.01 2.46 -9.74
N GLU A 105 8.75 3.69 -10.19
CA GLU A 105 8.31 3.96 -11.55
C GLU A 105 9.49 3.86 -12.51
N ILE A 106 10.66 4.37 -12.10
CA ILE A 106 11.93 4.21 -12.82
C ILE A 106 12.24 2.71 -12.99
N MET A 107 12.22 1.94 -11.90
CA MET A 107 12.52 0.49 -11.91
C MET A 107 11.52 -0.34 -12.74
N ARG A 108 10.30 0.16 -12.97
CA ARG A 108 9.31 -0.51 -13.84
C ARG A 108 9.61 -0.30 -15.32
N ASN A 109 10.21 0.82 -15.70
CA ASN A 109 10.64 1.08 -17.06
C ASN A 109 12.02 0.46 -17.29
N LYS A 110 12.07 -0.72 -17.93
CA LYS A 110 13.31 -1.48 -18.15
C LYS A 110 14.40 -0.64 -18.82
N GLN A 111 14.07 0.14 -19.85
CA GLN A 111 15.04 0.92 -20.59
C GLN A 111 15.60 2.05 -19.72
N LEU A 112 14.71 2.86 -19.12
CA LEU A 112 15.14 3.96 -18.25
C LEU A 112 15.95 3.46 -17.06
N TYR A 113 15.57 2.32 -16.48
CA TYR A 113 16.29 1.70 -15.38
C TYR A 113 17.67 1.23 -15.81
N HIS A 114 17.79 0.59 -16.97
CA HIS A 114 19.09 0.16 -17.49
C HIS A 114 20.03 1.35 -17.74
N GLU A 115 19.55 2.38 -18.43
CA GLU A 115 20.33 3.61 -18.69
C GLU A 115 20.76 4.30 -17.38
N LEU A 116 19.92 4.26 -16.34
CA LEU A 116 20.26 4.79 -15.03
C LEU A 116 21.33 3.95 -14.32
N ILE A 117 21.26 2.62 -14.40
CA ILE A 117 22.29 1.74 -13.85
C ILE A 117 23.62 2.00 -14.54
N ASP A 118 23.63 2.09 -15.87
CA ASP A 118 24.84 2.40 -16.62
C ASP A 118 25.45 3.72 -16.15
N LEU A 119 24.63 4.78 -16.01
CA LEU A 119 25.11 6.06 -15.48
C LEU A 119 25.76 5.91 -14.10
N ILE A 120 25.13 5.15 -13.19
CA ILE A 120 25.66 4.92 -11.84
C ILE A 120 26.99 4.18 -11.91
N SER A 121 27.08 3.10 -12.69
CA SER A 121 28.32 2.33 -12.85
C SER A 121 29.47 3.18 -13.40
N HIS A 122 29.23 4.00 -14.43
CA HIS A 122 30.25 4.92 -14.96
C HIS A 122 30.67 6.01 -13.95
N LEU A 123 29.80 6.39 -13.01
CA LEU A 123 30.16 7.32 -11.95
C LEU A 123 31.00 6.63 -10.87
N GLU A 124 30.73 5.36 -10.57
CA GLU A 124 31.48 4.55 -9.60
C GLU A 124 32.91 4.26 -10.07
N GLU A 125 33.14 4.01 -11.36
CA GLU A 125 34.48 3.76 -11.94
C GLU A 125 35.53 4.82 -11.55
N LYS A 126 35.11 6.07 -11.32
CA LYS A 126 36.01 7.17 -10.92
C LYS A 126 36.55 7.04 -9.50
N TYR A 127 35.89 6.22 -8.69
CA TYR A 127 36.21 5.97 -7.29
C TYR A 127 36.86 4.61 -7.09
N ASP A 128 36.81 3.68 -8.06
CA ASP A 128 37.42 2.34 -7.94
C ASP A 128 38.92 2.35 -7.64
N SER A 129 39.63 3.37 -8.11
CA SER A 129 41.08 3.56 -7.87
C SER A 129 41.39 4.39 -6.62
N GLN A 130 40.37 4.94 -5.97
CA GLN A 130 40.50 5.77 -4.78
C GLN A 130 40.01 4.96 -3.58
N ASP A 131 40.82 4.88 -2.51
CA ASP A 131 40.37 4.27 -1.23
C ASP A 131 39.42 5.23 -0.47
N LYS A 132 38.40 5.73 -1.18
CA LYS A 132 37.43 6.72 -0.71
C LYS A 132 36.05 6.36 -1.24
N PRO A 133 35.02 6.35 -0.38
CA PRO A 133 33.66 6.07 -0.83
C PRO A 133 33.18 7.17 -1.80
N PRO A 134 32.31 6.82 -2.76
CA PRO A 134 31.71 7.79 -3.67
C PRO A 134 30.93 8.89 -2.93
N ASP A 135 31.03 10.13 -3.42
CA ASP A 135 30.25 11.24 -2.87
C ASP A 135 28.79 11.14 -3.32
N VAL A 136 27.92 10.71 -2.40
CA VAL A 136 26.48 10.55 -2.61
C VAL A 136 25.82 11.84 -3.14
N ALA A 137 26.35 13.03 -2.81
CA ALA A 137 25.82 14.29 -3.32
C ALA A 137 26.04 14.43 -4.84
N ILE A 138 27.15 13.92 -5.36
CA ILE A 138 27.44 13.91 -6.80
C ILE A 138 26.47 12.99 -7.51
N PHE A 139 26.22 11.78 -6.98
CA PHE A 139 25.26 10.82 -7.53
C PHE A 139 23.86 11.42 -7.57
N ARG A 140 23.39 11.99 -6.44
CA ARG A 140 22.09 12.67 -6.35
C ARG A 140 21.92 13.76 -7.42
N ARG A 141 22.94 14.59 -7.64
CA ARG A 141 22.93 15.66 -8.65
C ARG A 141 22.85 15.08 -10.06
N ARG A 142 23.69 14.09 -10.38
CA ARG A 142 23.74 13.47 -11.71
C ARG A 142 22.45 12.72 -12.06
N ILE A 143 21.90 11.96 -11.13
CA ILE A 143 20.61 11.27 -11.29
C ILE A 143 19.47 12.29 -11.51
N THR A 144 19.47 13.40 -10.78
CA THR A 144 18.49 14.47 -10.99
C THR A 144 18.59 15.08 -12.39
N THR A 145 19.79 15.31 -12.90
CA THR A 145 20.02 15.81 -14.27
C THR A 145 19.57 14.79 -15.32
N PHE A 146 19.96 13.52 -15.16
CA PHE A 146 19.53 12.43 -16.04
C PHE A 146 18.00 12.35 -16.16
N LEU A 147 17.29 12.40 -15.03
CA LEU A 147 15.83 12.37 -15.04
C LEU A 147 15.22 13.61 -15.70
N LYS A 148 15.83 14.79 -15.57
CA LYS A 148 15.39 15.99 -16.33
C LYS A 148 15.49 15.76 -17.84
N GLU A 149 16.59 15.20 -18.31
CA GLU A 149 16.84 14.99 -19.74
C GLU A 149 15.96 13.91 -20.36
N LYS A 150 15.62 12.87 -19.58
CA LYS A 150 14.91 11.69 -20.08
C LYS A 150 13.40 11.72 -19.84
N VAL A 151 12.93 12.36 -18.77
CA VAL A 151 11.52 12.35 -18.36
C VAL A 151 10.80 13.66 -18.69
N LYS A 152 11.49 14.82 -18.70
CA LYS A 152 10.89 16.11 -19.06
C LYS A 152 11.03 16.47 -20.56
N LYS A 153 11.20 15.48 -21.44
CA LYS A 153 11.05 15.70 -22.89
C LYS A 153 9.60 15.93 -23.26
#